data_AF-A0A091MVZ4-F1
#
_entry.id   AF-A0A091MVZ4-F1
#
_cell.length_a   1.000
_cell.length_b   1.000
_cell.length_c   1.000
_cell.angle_alpha   90.00
_cell.angle_beta   90.00
_cell.angle_gamma   90.00
#
_symmetry.space_group_name_H-M   'P 1'
#
loop_
_entity.id
_entity.type
_entity.pdbx_description
1 polymer ?
#
loop_
_entity_poly.entity_id
_entity_poly.type
_entity_poly.pdbx_seq_one_letter_code
_entity_poly.pdbx_strand_id
1 'polypeptide(L)'
;QEEREKRRLEQLERKKELQRLLEEEDSKLKGKSPKQVTPGKVTRAQIEETIRKDQQQKENTDTVEKEKTHLEVPLEENINRRVLEEGSVEARTIEDAIAVLSVANDADRHPERRVRAAFTAFEELHLPRLRQENPNMRLSQLKQQLKKEWMKSPENPMNQRHKAYNSQK
;
A
#
# COMPACT_ATOMS: atom_id res chain seq x y z
N GLN A 1 -6.03 44.36 17.63
CA GLN A 1 -7.26 44.64 16.84
C GLN A 1 -6.93 44.68 15.36
N GLU A 2 -5.80 45.29 14.98
CA GLU A 2 -5.29 45.37 13.60
C GLU A 2 -5.10 44.02 12.89
N GLU A 3 -4.58 42.98 13.55
CA GLU A 3 -4.41 41.66 12.92
C GLU A 3 -5.75 40.98 12.56
N ARG A 4 -6.79 41.23 13.36
CA ARG A 4 -8.14 40.67 13.11
C ARG A 4 -8.80 41.37 11.92
N GLU A 5 -8.54 42.66 11.74
CA GLU A 5 -9.00 43.43 10.59
C GLU A 5 -8.22 43.06 9.33
N LYS A 6 -6.90 42.88 9.43
CA LYS A 6 -6.06 42.40 8.33
C LYS A 6 -6.51 41.04 7.81
N ARG A 7 -6.78 40.09 8.71
CA ARG A 7 -7.30 38.76 8.34
C ARG A 7 -8.69 38.82 7.69
N ARG A 8 -9.53 39.80 8.06
CA ARG A 8 -10.85 40.00 7.47
C ARG A 8 -10.74 40.58 6.05
N LEU A 9 -9.82 41.52 5.83
CA LEU A 9 -9.54 42.09 4.50
C LEU A 9 -8.97 41.04 3.55
N GLU A 10 -8.00 40.25 4.00
CA GLU A 10 -7.41 39.16 3.21
C GLU A 10 -8.46 38.12 2.78
N GLN A 11 -9.41 37.79 3.66
CA GLN A 11 -10.52 36.90 3.32
C GLN A 11 -11.48 37.49 2.27
N LEU A 12 -11.70 38.80 2.30
CA LEU A 12 -12.53 39.49 1.31
C LEU A 12 -11.82 39.59 -0.04
N GLU A 13 -10.51 39.87 -0.05
CA GLU A 13 -9.70 39.87 -1.26
C GLU A 13 -9.65 38.48 -1.89
N ARG A 14 -9.40 37.43 -1.11
CA ARG A 14 -9.41 36.04 -1.60
C ARG A 14 -10.76 35.64 -2.19
N LYS A 15 -11.87 36.07 -1.58
CA LYS A 15 -13.21 35.82 -2.13
C LYS A 15 -13.44 36.57 -3.44
N LYS A 16 -12.98 37.81 -3.54
CA LYS A 16 -13.10 38.64 -4.76
C LYS A 16 -12.27 38.06 -5.91
N GLU A 17 -11.06 37.60 -5.63
CA GLU A 17 -10.20 36.93 -6.62
C GLU A 17 -10.82 35.64 -7.12
N LEU A 18 -11.39 34.82 -6.22
CA LEU A 18 -12.09 33.59 -6.59
C LEU A 18 -13.31 33.87 -7.48
N GLN A 19 -14.10 34.89 -7.15
CA GLN A 19 -15.26 35.31 -7.95
C GLN A 19 -14.83 35.82 -9.33
N ARG A 20 -13.75 36.59 -9.41
CA ARG A 20 -13.20 37.07 -10.68
C ARG A 20 -12.75 35.90 -11.56
N LEU A 21 -12.06 34.91 -10.99
CA LEU A 21 -11.60 33.73 -11.73
C LEU A 21 -12.79 32.95 -12.30
N LEU A 22 -13.85 32.77 -11.51
CA LEU A 22 -15.09 32.14 -11.95
C LEU A 22 -15.74 32.90 -13.11
N GLU A 23 -15.79 34.23 -13.04
CA GLU A 23 -16.39 35.06 -14.10
C GLU A 23 -15.53 35.09 -15.37
N GLU A 24 -14.20 35.02 -15.25
CA GLU A 24 -13.28 34.83 -16.39
C GLU A 24 -13.49 33.44 -17.03
N GLU A 25 -13.67 32.38 -16.24
CA GLU A 25 -14.00 31.04 -16.74
C GLU A 25 -15.37 31.00 -17.41
N ASP A 26 -16.41 31.55 -16.79
CA ASP A 26 -17.77 31.64 -17.33
C ASP A 26 -17.81 32.47 -18.62
N SER A 27 -17.03 33.55 -18.71
CA SER A 27 -16.93 34.36 -19.93
C SER A 27 -16.23 33.60 -21.06
N LYS A 28 -15.25 32.75 -20.71
CA LYS A 28 -14.53 31.91 -21.68
C LYS A 28 -15.38 30.72 -22.13
N LEU A 29 -16.20 30.16 -21.23
CA LEU A 29 -17.18 29.12 -21.52
C LEU A 29 -18.41 29.65 -22.26
N LYS A 30 -18.75 30.93 -22.12
CA LYS A 30 -19.79 31.61 -22.91
C LYS A 30 -19.30 31.93 -24.32
N GLY A 31 -18.73 30.92 -24.97
CA GLY A 31 -18.59 30.87 -26.41
C GLY A 31 -19.96 31.05 -27.08
N LYS A 32 -19.94 31.80 -28.19
CA LYS A 32 -21.05 32.16 -29.09
C LYS A 32 -22.31 31.31 -28.88
N SER A 33 -23.30 31.87 -28.20
CA SER A 33 -24.70 31.43 -28.34
C SER A 33 -25.05 31.38 -29.84
N PRO A 34 -25.69 30.31 -30.34
CA PRO A 34 -26.05 30.22 -31.74
C PRO A 34 -26.97 31.41 -32.06
N LYS A 35 -26.46 32.32 -32.89
CA LYS A 35 -27.26 33.40 -33.47
C LYS A 35 -28.40 32.71 -34.22
N GLN A 36 -29.66 33.04 -33.88
CA GLN A 36 -30.81 32.55 -34.63
C GLN A 36 -30.61 32.90 -36.11
N VAL A 37 -30.39 31.87 -36.93
CA VAL A 37 -30.22 32.00 -38.37
C VAL A 37 -31.61 32.18 -38.96
N THR A 38 -31.94 33.39 -39.40
CA THR A 38 -33.04 33.60 -40.32
C THR A 38 -32.72 32.89 -41.63
N PRO A 39 -33.65 32.14 -42.25
CA PRO A 39 -33.37 31.41 -43.48
C PRO A 39 -33.34 32.38 -44.66
N GLY A 40 -32.20 33.07 -44.84
CA GLY A 40 -31.84 33.68 -46.11
C GLY A 40 -31.56 32.57 -47.12
N LYS A 41 -32.18 32.65 -48.30
CA LYS A 41 -31.96 31.68 -49.38
C LYS A 41 -30.48 31.69 -49.79
N VAL A 42 -29.72 30.70 -49.33
CA VAL A 42 -28.34 30.46 -49.74
C VAL A 42 -28.35 29.91 -51.16
N THR A 43 -27.54 30.50 -52.04
CA THR A 43 -27.36 30.04 -53.41
C THR A 43 -26.55 28.74 -53.42
N ARG A 44 -26.84 27.85 -54.39
CA ARG A 44 -26.21 26.52 -54.50
C ARG A 44 -24.67 26.56 -54.46
N ALA A 45 -24.07 27.57 -55.10
CA ALA A 45 -22.61 27.75 -55.10
C ALA A 45 -22.04 27.98 -53.69
N GLN A 46 -22.79 28.68 -52.83
CA GLN A 46 -22.37 28.99 -51.46
C GLN A 46 -22.51 27.77 -50.53
N ILE A 47 -23.43 26.86 -50.85
CA ILE A 47 -23.58 25.57 -50.16
C ILE A 47 -22.41 24.65 -50.53
N GLU A 48 -22.03 24.57 -51.81
CA GLU A 48 -20.87 23.76 -52.22
C GLU A 48 -19.55 24.30 -51.66
N GLU A 49 -19.38 25.63 -51.59
CA GLU A 49 -18.18 26.24 -51.01
C GLU A 49 -18.07 26.00 -49.50
N THR A 50 -19.19 26.08 -48.78
CA THR A 50 -19.22 25.79 -47.34
C THR A 50 -18.95 24.32 -47.05
N ILE A 51 -19.55 23.39 -47.81
CA ILE A 51 -19.29 21.94 -47.69
C ILE A 51 -17.80 21.62 -47.95
N ARG A 52 -17.21 22.22 -49.00
CA ARG A 52 -15.80 22.00 -49.35
C ARG A 52 -14.86 22.54 -48.27
N LYS A 53 -15.18 23.68 -47.68
CA LYS A 53 -14.40 24.27 -46.58
C LYS A 53 -14.51 23.44 -45.30
N ASP A 54 -15.70 22.91 -45.00
CA ASP A 54 -15.93 22.01 -43.86
C ASP A 54 -15.18 20.68 -44.03
N GLN A 55 -15.13 20.13 -45.24
CA GLN A 55 -14.33 18.94 -45.57
C GLN A 55 -12.83 19.20 -45.36
N GLN A 56 -12.30 20.33 -45.85
CA GLN A 56 -10.89 20.69 -45.63
C GLN A 56 -10.55 20.92 -44.15
N GLN A 57 -11.50 21.41 -43.35
CA GLN A 57 -11.30 21.57 -41.90
C GLN A 57 -11.34 20.22 -41.16
N LYS A 58 -12.21 19.29 -41.59
CA LYS A 58 -12.24 17.92 -41.03
C LYS A 58 -10.96 17.14 -41.35
N GLU A 59 -10.48 17.24 -42.58
CA GLU A 59 -9.21 16.59 -42.97
C GLU A 59 -7.99 17.14 -42.22
N ASN A 60 -7.98 18.44 -41.87
CA ASN A 60 -6.92 19.03 -41.03
C ASN A 60 -7.08 18.77 -39.52
N THR A 61 -8.26 18.35 -39.05
CA THR A 61 -8.50 18.06 -37.63
C THR A 61 -8.37 16.56 -37.31
N ASP A 62 -8.42 15.68 -38.31
CA ASP A 62 -8.11 14.26 -38.16
C ASP A 62 -6.60 13.95 -38.16
N THR A 63 -5.74 14.91 -38.54
CA THR A 63 -4.26 14.78 -38.43
C THR A 63 -3.72 15.21 -37.06
N VAL A 64 -4.52 15.92 -36.27
CA VAL A 64 -4.21 16.19 -34.86
C VAL A 64 -4.84 15.05 -34.07
N GLU A 65 -4.01 14.11 -33.63
CA GLU A 65 -4.42 13.01 -32.76
C GLU A 65 -5.34 13.53 -31.66
N LYS A 66 -6.63 13.17 -31.71
CA LYS A 66 -7.60 13.55 -30.69
C LYS A 66 -7.07 13.01 -29.38
N GLU A 67 -6.78 13.92 -28.43
CA GLU A 67 -6.26 13.56 -27.13
C GLU A 67 -7.18 12.49 -26.51
N LYS A 68 -6.64 11.29 -26.31
CA LYS A 68 -7.39 10.12 -25.86
C LYS A 68 -8.08 10.46 -24.56
N THR A 69 -9.39 10.53 -24.60
CA THR A 69 -10.19 10.89 -23.43
C THR A 69 -10.23 9.73 -22.44
N HIS A 70 -10.63 10.01 -21.20
CA HIS A 70 -10.85 9.02 -20.14
C HIS A 70 -11.91 7.94 -20.50
N LEU A 71 -12.61 8.06 -21.63
CA LEU A 71 -13.45 6.99 -22.19
C LEU A 71 -12.63 5.92 -22.95
N GLU A 72 -11.48 6.29 -23.51
CA GLU A 72 -10.59 5.36 -24.25
C GLU A 72 -9.47 4.81 -23.38
N VAL A 73 -8.99 5.59 -22.40
CA VAL A 73 -7.96 5.13 -21.46
C VAL A 73 -8.63 4.81 -20.12
N PRO A 74 -8.60 3.53 -19.67
CA PRO A 74 -9.08 3.17 -18.35
C PRO A 74 -8.37 4.01 -17.29
N LEU A 75 -9.14 4.60 -16.38
CA LEU A 75 -8.59 5.35 -15.25
C LEU A 75 -7.73 4.41 -14.41
N GLU A 76 -6.47 4.77 -14.20
CA GLU A 76 -5.59 4.03 -13.29
C GLU A 76 -6.15 4.14 -11.87
N GLU A 77 -6.41 2.99 -11.26
CA GLU A 77 -6.96 2.94 -9.91
C GLU A 77 -5.96 3.47 -8.90
N ASN A 78 -6.44 4.34 -8.01
CA ASN A 78 -5.62 4.88 -6.94
C ASN A 78 -5.31 3.78 -5.91
N ILE A 79 -4.06 3.33 -5.91
CA ILE A 79 -3.51 2.32 -4.99
C ILE A 79 -3.79 2.60 -3.50
N ASN A 80 -3.91 3.87 -3.10
CA ASN A 80 -4.19 4.25 -1.71
C ASN A 80 -5.68 4.14 -1.33
N ARG A 81 -6.56 3.94 -2.33
CA ARG A 81 -8.01 3.79 -2.16
C ARG A 81 -8.50 2.37 -2.45
N ARG A 82 -7.59 1.48 -2.86
CA ARG A 82 -7.90 0.06 -3.02
C ARG A 82 -8.26 -0.51 -1.65
N VAL A 83 -9.49 -1.01 -1.56
CA VAL A 83 -9.89 -1.91 -0.47
C VAL A 83 -8.97 -3.11 -0.62
N LEU A 84 -8.20 -3.40 0.42
CA LEU A 84 -7.34 -4.57 0.48
C LEU A 84 -8.18 -5.79 0.08
N GLU A 85 -7.72 -6.46 -0.98
CA GLU A 85 -8.39 -7.57 -1.64
C GLU A 85 -8.94 -8.59 -0.63
N GLU A 86 -10.12 -9.15 -0.90
CA GLU A 86 -10.81 -10.10 -0.02
C GLU A 86 -9.91 -11.32 0.27
N GLY A 87 -9.13 -11.24 1.36
CA GLY A 87 -8.10 -12.21 1.71
C GLY A 87 -6.82 -11.62 2.29
N SER A 88 -6.60 -10.30 2.20
CA SER A 88 -5.49 -9.63 2.88
C SER A 88 -5.80 -9.46 4.36
N VAL A 89 -4.94 -10.01 5.22
CA VAL A 89 -5.12 -9.96 6.67
C VAL A 89 -4.53 -8.66 7.20
N GLU A 90 -5.39 -7.72 7.57
CA GLU A 90 -4.98 -6.46 8.21
C GLU A 90 -4.66 -6.70 9.68
N ALA A 91 -3.41 -6.46 10.07
CA ALA A 91 -3.00 -6.43 11.47
C ALA A 91 -2.84 -4.99 11.95
N ARG A 92 -3.88 -4.45 12.60
CA ARG A 92 -3.87 -3.06 13.12
C ARG A 92 -3.26 -2.95 14.51
N THR A 93 -3.21 -4.06 15.25
CA THR A 93 -2.62 -4.15 16.59
C THR A 93 -1.40 -5.06 16.59
N ILE A 94 -0.56 -4.92 17.62
CA ILE A 94 0.63 -5.77 17.80
C ILE A 94 0.20 -7.22 17.98
N GLU A 95 -0.87 -7.46 18.73
CA GLU A 95 -1.44 -8.78 18.97
C GLU A 95 -1.97 -9.42 17.69
N ASP A 96 -2.65 -8.65 16.82
CA ASP A 96 -3.07 -9.14 15.50
C ASP A 96 -1.86 -9.49 14.64
N ALA A 97 -0.84 -8.63 14.61
CA ALA A 97 0.35 -8.88 13.80
C ALA A 97 1.04 -10.18 14.24
N ILE A 98 1.12 -10.41 15.54
CA ILE A 98 1.63 -11.66 16.10
C ILE A 98 0.73 -12.84 15.74
N ALA A 99 -0.59 -12.71 15.81
CA ALA A 99 -1.52 -13.78 15.47
C ALA A 99 -1.41 -14.19 13.99
N VAL A 100 -1.35 -13.22 13.09
CA VAL A 100 -1.23 -13.43 11.63
C VAL A 100 0.11 -14.04 11.25
N LEU A 101 1.20 -13.59 11.88
CA LEU A 101 2.55 -14.11 11.63
C LEU A 101 2.86 -15.37 12.44
N SER A 102 2.05 -15.71 13.45
CA SER A 102 2.23 -16.93 14.21
C SER A 102 1.87 -18.13 13.35
N VAL A 103 2.90 -18.84 12.88
CA VAL A 103 2.72 -20.17 12.31
C VAL A 103 2.10 -21.01 13.43
N ALA A 104 0.93 -21.60 13.16
CA ALA A 104 0.27 -22.55 14.05
C ALA A 104 1.13 -23.82 14.16
N ASN A 105 2.25 -23.71 14.87
CA ASN A 105 3.00 -24.84 15.34
C ASN A 105 2.11 -25.49 16.39
N ASP A 106 1.65 -26.71 16.11
CA ASP A 106 0.99 -27.56 17.08
C ASP A 106 1.86 -27.61 18.33
N ALA A 107 1.49 -26.80 19.33
CA ALA A 107 2.25 -26.68 20.56
C ALA A 107 2.32 -28.07 21.19
N ASP A 108 3.54 -28.59 21.26
CA ASP A 108 3.80 -29.98 21.60
C ASP A 108 3.31 -30.29 23.03
N ARG A 109 2.60 -31.40 23.13
CA ARG A 109 1.99 -31.86 24.38
C ARG A 109 2.98 -32.62 25.27
N HIS A 110 4.12 -33.08 24.72
CA HIS A 110 5.11 -33.87 25.47
C HIS A 110 6.55 -33.33 25.32
N PRO A 111 6.82 -32.11 25.81
CA PRO A 111 8.16 -31.54 25.80
C PRO A 111 9.19 -32.44 26.50
N GLU A 112 8.81 -33.14 27.58
CA GLU A 112 9.68 -34.04 28.34
C GLU A 112 10.33 -35.14 27.47
N ARG A 113 9.60 -35.65 26.47
CA ARG A 113 10.11 -36.71 25.58
C ARG A 113 11.13 -36.15 24.58
N ARG A 114 10.94 -34.91 24.11
CA ARG A 114 11.87 -34.25 23.20
C ARG A 114 13.10 -33.68 23.89
N VAL A 115 13.01 -33.29 25.17
CA VAL A 115 14.16 -32.73 25.92
C VAL A 115 15.37 -33.66 25.84
N ARG A 116 15.17 -34.98 25.96
CA ARG A 116 16.29 -35.93 25.88
C ARG A 116 16.93 -35.98 24.49
N ALA A 117 16.11 -36.07 23.44
CA ALA A 117 16.58 -36.12 22.05
C ALA A 117 17.24 -34.80 21.61
N ALA A 118 16.64 -33.68 22.02
CA ALA A 118 17.15 -32.35 21.71
C ALA A 118 18.45 -32.07 22.49
N PHE A 119 18.56 -32.53 23.74
CA PHE A 119 19.80 -32.44 24.51
C PHE A 119 20.94 -33.27 23.88
N THR A 120 20.65 -34.48 23.38
CA THR A 120 21.67 -35.29 22.68
C THR A 120 22.13 -34.62 21.39
N ALA A 121 21.22 -34.07 20.59
CA ALA A 121 21.57 -33.33 19.38
C ALA A 121 22.41 -32.08 19.70
N PHE A 122 22.06 -31.38 20.78
CA PHE A 122 22.82 -30.22 21.26
C PHE A 122 24.22 -30.61 21.76
N GLU A 123 24.34 -31.71 22.52
CA GLU A 123 25.62 -32.24 22.99
C GLU A 123 26.55 -32.58 21.82
N GLU A 124 26.07 -33.28 20.80
CA GLU A 124 26.89 -33.65 19.63
C GLU A 124 27.45 -32.44 18.88
N LEU A 125 26.68 -31.35 18.77
CA LEU A 125 27.08 -30.13 18.08
C LEU A 125 28.01 -29.25 18.92
N HIS A 126 27.74 -29.09 20.22
CA HIS A 126 28.40 -28.08 21.05
C HIS A 126 29.57 -28.64 21.86
N LEU A 127 29.57 -29.93 22.21
CA LEU A 127 30.67 -30.56 22.93
C LEU A 127 32.04 -30.47 22.21
N PRO A 128 32.16 -30.70 20.89
CA PRO A 128 33.45 -30.54 20.21
C PRO A 128 33.94 -29.09 20.21
N ARG A 129 33.02 -28.12 20.06
CA ARG A 129 33.34 -26.70 20.13
C ARG A 129 33.88 -26.32 21.52
N LEU A 130 33.17 -26.72 22.58
CA LEU A 130 33.60 -26.45 23.97
C LEU A 130 34.95 -27.12 24.29
N ARG A 131 35.21 -28.31 23.75
CA ARG A 131 36.50 -29.00 23.93
C ARG A 131 37.65 -28.30 23.21
N GLN A 132 37.39 -27.69 22.05
CA GLN A 132 38.39 -26.91 21.32
C GLN A 132 38.68 -25.56 21.99
N GLU A 133 37.65 -24.88 22.48
CA GLU A 133 37.78 -23.63 23.22
C GLU A 133 38.48 -23.84 24.57
N ASN A 134 38.26 -24.99 25.21
CA ASN A 134 38.78 -25.28 26.54
C ASN A 134 39.41 -26.69 26.63
N PRO A 135 40.60 -26.90 26.03
CA PRO A 135 41.25 -28.21 25.99
C PRO A 135 41.75 -28.70 27.36
N ASN A 136 41.94 -27.79 28.32
CA ASN A 136 42.47 -28.11 29.66
C ASN A 136 41.38 -28.58 30.64
N MET A 137 40.10 -28.49 30.28
CA MET A 137 39.01 -28.87 31.18
C MET A 137 38.67 -30.36 31.07
N ARG A 138 38.29 -30.94 32.23
CA ARG A 138 37.81 -32.32 32.28
C ARG A 138 36.43 -32.42 31.60
N LEU A 139 36.12 -33.56 30.99
CA LEU A 139 34.82 -33.80 30.34
C LEU A 139 33.61 -33.50 31.26
N SER A 140 33.73 -33.79 32.56
CA SER A 140 32.68 -33.45 33.54
C SER A 140 32.41 -31.94 33.65
N GLN A 141 33.45 -31.11 33.55
CA GLN A 141 33.34 -29.65 33.61
C GLN A 141 32.74 -29.12 32.30
N LEU A 142 33.18 -29.64 31.15
CA LEU A 142 32.60 -29.32 29.85
C LEU A 142 31.10 -29.66 29.79
N LYS A 143 30.71 -30.84 30.27
CA LYS A 143 29.30 -31.23 30.38
C LYS A 143 28.49 -30.32 31.31
N GLN A 144 29.11 -29.83 32.39
CA GLN A 144 28.45 -28.89 33.29
C GLN A 144 28.22 -27.53 32.62
N GLN A 145 29.19 -27.03 31.84
CA GLN A 145 29.03 -25.80 31.06
C GLN A 145 27.99 -25.97 29.95
N LEU A 146 28.07 -27.06 29.20
CA LEU A 146 27.10 -27.44 28.18
C LEU A 146 25.67 -27.47 28.76
N LYS A 147 25.47 -28.06 29.94
CA LYS A 147 24.17 -28.08 30.62
C LYS A 147 23.68 -26.67 30.99
N LYS A 148 24.57 -25.76 31.37
CA LYS A 148 24.21 -24.35 31.65
C LYS A 148 23.78 -23.63 30.38
N GLU A 149 24.48 -23.85 29.27
CA GLU A 149 24.11 -23.30 27.96
C GLU A 149 22.79 -23.87 27.48
N TRP A 150 22.59 -25.18 27.62
CA TRP A 150 21.35 -25.86 27.28
C TRP A 150 20.14 -25.27 28.01
N MET A 151 20.24 -25.03 29.32
CA MET A 151 19.13 -24.45 30.09
C MET A 151 18.72 -23.06 29.58
N LYS A 152 19.63 -22.31 28.95
CA LYS A 152 19.36 -20.98 28.37
C LYS A 152 19.06 -21.00 26.87
N SER A 153 19.35 -22.11 26.20
CA SER A 153 19.24 -22.22 24.75
C SER A 153 17.77 -22.19 24.30
N PRO A 154 17.44 -21.55 23.16
CA PRO A 154 16.12 -21.64 22.56
C PRO A 154 15.78 -23.06 22.07
N GLU A 155 16.80 -23.90 21.88
CA GLU A 155 16.62 -25.30 21.45
C GLU A 155 16.15 -26.23 22.55
N ASN A 156 16.21 -25.79 23.81
CA ASN A 156 15.58 -26.52 24.89
C ASN A 156 14.06 -26.44 24.73
N PRO A 157 13.37 -27.56 24.47
CA PRO A 157 11.93 -27.55 24.33
C PRO A 157 11.30 -26.87 25.54
N MET A 158 11.79 -27.08 26.77
CA MET A 158 11.25 -26.48 27.99
C MET A 158 11.15 -24.94 27.98
N ASN A 159 11.97 -24.24 27.18
CA ASN A 159 11.94 -22.77 27.04
C ASN A 159 10.91 -22.29 26.00
N GLN A 160 10.32 -23.20 25.22
CA GLN A 160 9.29 -22.95 24.22
C GLN A 160 7.88 -22.96 24.87
N ARG A 161 6.89 -22.36 24.20
CA ARG A 161 5.49 -22.39 24.67
C ARG A 161 4.90 -23.79 24.46
N HIS A 162 4.56 -24.48 25.54
CA HIS A 162 3.87 -25.79 25.50
C HIS A 162 2.40 -25.64 25.87
N LYS A 163 1.58 -26.56 25.36
CA LYS A 163 0.20 -26.74 25.85
C LYS A 163 0.23 -27.59 27.12
N ALA A 164 -0.62 -27.24 28.08
CA ALA A 164 -0.82 -28.08 29.26
C ALA A 164 -1.33 -29.46 28.83
N TYR A 165 -0.87 -30.53 29.50
CA TYR A 165 -1.29 -31.90 29.18
C TYR A 165 -2.82 -32.07 29.15
N ASN A 166 -3.57 -31.29 29.94
CA ASN A 166 -5.03 -31.34 30.04
C ASN A 166 -5.78 -30.28 29.21
N SER A 167 -5.13 -29.53 28.30
CA SER A 167 -5.88 -28.61 27.45
C SER A 167 -6.74 -29.38 26.45
N GLN A 168 -8.06 -29.12 26.46
CA GLN A 168 -8.99 -29.66 25.46
C GLN A 168 -8.58 -29.20 24.06
N LYS A 169 -8.91 -30.04 23.06
CA LYS A 169 -8.46 -29.89 21.67
C LYS A 169 -9.07 -28.68 21.00
#